data_AF-A0A7K3ZW30-F1
#
_entry.id   AF-A0A7K3ZW30-F1
#
_cell.length_a   1.000
_cell.length_b   1.000
_cell.length_c   1.000
_cell.angle_alpha   90.00
_cell.angle_beta   90.00
_cell.angle_gamma   90.00
#
_symmetry.space_group_name_H-M   'P 1'
#
loop_
_entity.id
_entity.type
_entity.pdbx_description
1 polymer ?
#
loop_
_entity_poly.entity_id
_entity_poly.type
_entity_poly.pdbx_seq_one_letter_code
_entity_poly.pdbx_strand_id
1 'polypeptide(L)'
;METMGDLLERICEFASHEMTREGAKKAFGWNAYSIDVKNRENDESYIFIKFENGYTLFVRYYLSLDPTESKDSCEFTLGLQTDMRSRIRYDIHYAGYIHGQGYIRLRVQEMKNRMQQMVLEEFYIPALKAIYKPIIIQFKGLYSRDFFGVEADSVHGEIFYAPVSCRSEHKEARIGEVVGRLNELDLLLKQPQIKHDLAELDLQLSLLPSTVWSDL
;
A
#
# COMPACT_ATOMS: atom_id res chain seq x y z
N MET A 1 -18.76 13.29 2.97
CA MET A 1 -17.62 12.62 2.33
C MET A 1 -18.12 11.28 1.85
N GLU A 2 -18.39 11.16 0.56
CA GLU A 2 -18.94 9.97 -0.10
C GLU A 2 -17.87 9.29 -0.98
N THR A 3 -17.02 10.07 -1.64
CA THR A 3 -16.05 9.58 -2.64
C THR A 3 -14.58 9.74 -2.22
N MET A 4 -13.67 9.02 -2.87
CA MET A 4 -12.22 9.18 -2.66
C MET A 4 -11.73 10.58 -3.09
N GLY A 5 -12.42 11.23 -4.02
CA GLY A 5 -12.19 12.63 -4.40
C GLY A 5 -12.51 13.60 -3.26
N ASP A 6 -13.64 13.41 -2.57
CA ASP A 6 -13.99 14.23 -1.39
C ASP A 6 -12.91 14.09 -0.29
N LEU A 7 -12.37 12.87 -0.13
CA LEU A 7 -11.28 12.61 0.82
C LEU A 7 -9.99 13.30 0.38
N LEU A 8 -9.64 13.29 -0.91
CA LEU A 8 -8.49 14.03 -1.45
C LEU A 8 -8.62 15.54 -1.17
N GLU A 9 -9.77 16.13 -1.45
CA GLU A 9 -10.01 17.56 -1.17
C GLU A 9 -9.82 17.87 0.31
N ARG A 10 -10.36 17.01 1.18
CA ARG A 10 -10.24 17.16 2.62
C ARG A 10 -8.81 17.02 3.13
N ILE A 11 -8.01 16.14 2.50
CA ILE A 11 -6.58 16.00 2.78
C ILE A 11 -5.85 17.30 2.41
N CYS A 12 -6.14 17.88 1.25
CA CYS A 12 -5.56 19.15 0.82
C CYS A 12 -5.93 20.30 1.76
N GLU A 13 -7.19 20.39 2.18
CA GLU A 13 -7.62 21.35 3.21
C GLU A 13 -6.85 21.14 4.52
N PHE A 14 -6.74 19.89 4.99
CA PHE A 14 -6.03 19.56 6.22
C PHE A 14 -4.54 19.94 6.17
N ALA A 15 -3.87 19.68 5.05
CA ALA A 15 -2.46 20.01 4.86
C ALA A 15 -2.19 21.52 4.79
N SER A 16 -3.16 22.33 4.38
CA SER A 16 -3.04 23.80 4.35
C SER A 16 -3.22 24.47 5.72
N HIS A 17 -3.57 23.72 6.76
CA HIS A 17 -3.78 24.21 8.14
C HIS A 17 -2.77 23.55 9.11
N GLU A 18 -2.86 23.86 10.41
CA GLU A 18 -2.07 23.17 11.43
C GLU A 18 -2.45 21.67 11.50
N MET A 19 -1.53 20.82 11.04
CA MET A 19 -1.66 19.36 10.98
C MET A 19 -1.62 18.70 12.37
N THR A 20 -2.63 18.98 13.18
CA THR A 20 -2.81 18.50 14.55
C THR A 20 -3.72 17.26 14.60
N ARG A 21 -3.67 16.50 15.69
CA ARG A 21 -4.55 15.34 15.90
C ARG A 21 -6.02 15.74 16.01
N GLU A 22 -6.30 16.86 16.67
CA GLU A 22 -7.63 17.47 16.75
C GLU A 22 -8.12 17.91 15.37
N GLY A 23 -7.22 18.49 14.56
CA GLY A 23 -7.48 18.81 13.16
C GLY A 23 -7.85 17.58 12.34
N ALA A 24 -7.09 16.49 12.47
CA ALA A 24 -7.36 15.23 11.76
C ALA A 24 -8.73 14.65 12.15
N LYS A 25 -9.09 14.70 13.43
CA LYS A 25 -10.43 14.27 13.90
C LYS A 25 -11.55 15.10 13.29
N LYS A 26 -11.39 16.42 13.21
CA LYS A 26 -12.38 17.31 12.55
C LYS A 26 -12.44 17.10 11.04
N ALA A 27 -11.30 16.80 10.42
CA ALA A 27 -11.19 16.63 8.97
C ALA A 27 -11.81 15.30 8.53
N PHE A 28 -11.44 14.19 9.19
CA PHE A 28 -11.72 12.82 8.72
C PHE A 28 -12.71 12.06 9.61
N GLY A 29 -13.07 12.59 10.79
CA GLY A 29 -13.96 11.92 11.73
C GLY A 29 -13.31 10.79 12.53
N TRP A 30 -12.02 10.53 12.33
CA TRP A 30 -11.25 9.48 13.01
C TRP A 30 -10.18 10.08 13.92
N ASN A 31 -9.94 9.45 15.07
CA ASN A 31 -8.87 9.87 15.97
C ASN A 31 -7.52 9.46 15.36
N ALA A 32 -6.63 10.43 15.11
CA ALA A 32 -5.26 10.18 14.70
C ALA A 32 -4.35 10.00 15.92
N TYR A 33 -3.52 8.97 15.92
CA TYR A 33 -2.50 8.76 16.97
C TYR A 33 -1.09 9.15 16.51
N SER A 34 -0.81 9.14 15.20
CA SER A 34 0.45 9.63 14.64
C SER A 34 0.18 10.44 13.38
N ILE A 35 0.93 11.53 13.24
CA ILE A 35 0.97 12.39 12.06
C ILE A 35 2.45 12.70 11.86
N ASP A 36 3.02 12.15 10.79
CA ASP A 36 4.44 12.26 10.48
C ASP A 36 4.59 12.99 9.14
N VAL A 37 5.31 14.11 9.15
CA VAL A 37 5.59 14.91 7.96
C VAL A 37 7.08 14.77 7.62
N LYS A 38 7.37 14.36 6.39
CA LYS A 38 8.73 14.24 5.87
C LYS A 38 8.87 15.09 4.62
N ASN A 39 9.75 16.08 4.67
CA ASN A 39 10.15 16.85 3.48
C ASN A 39 11.40 16.19 2.90
N ARG A 40 11.37 15.81 1.62
CA ARG A 40 12.57 15.37 0.90
C ARG A 40 13.20 16.54 0.16
N GLU A 41 14.52 16.47 0.01
CA GLU A 41 15.22 17.26 -1.01
C GLU A 41 14.65 16.83 -2.38
N ASN A 42 14.28 17.80 -3.23
CA ASN A 42 13.58 17.66 -4.54
C ASN A 42 12.07 17.98 -4.54
N ASP A 43 11.60 18.92 -3.72
CA ASP A 43 10.24 19.47 -3.82
C ASP A 43 9.09 18.46 -3.65
N GLU A 44 9.36 17.39 -2.90
CA GLU A 44 8.39 16.39 -2.51
C GLU A 44 8.19 16.38 -0.98
N SER A 45 6.93 16.48 -0.56
CA SER A 45 6.53 16.38 0.84
C SER A 45 5.61 15.19 1.04
N TYR A 46 5.86 14.44 2.11
CA TYR A 46 5.12 13.24 2.47
C TYR A 46 4.43 13.45 3.81
N ILE A 47 3.14 13.12 3.87
CA ILE A 47 2.38 13.11 5.12
C ILE A 47 1.87 11.70 5.37
N PHE A 48 2.13 11.18 6.56
CA PHE A 48 1.59 9.91 7.01
C PHE A 48 0.68 10.17 8.21
N ILE A 49 -0.58 9.78 8.09
CA ILE A 49 -1.55 9.88 9.18
C ILE A 49 -1.98 8.47 9.55
N LYS A 50 -1.87 8.12 10.83
CA LYS A 50 -2.29 6.82 11.36
C LYS A 50 -3.43 7.01 12.35
N PHE A 51 -4.51 6.27 12.14
CA PHE A 51 -5.74 6.38 12.92
C PHE A 51 -5.92 5.20 13.87
N GLU A 52 -6.59 5.44 15.01
CA GLU A 52 -6.82 4.42 16.05
C GLU A 52 -7.64 3.21 15.56
N ASN A 53 -8.43 3.40 14.50
CA ASN A 53 -9.23 2.35 13.87
C ASN A 53 -8.42 1.51 12.85
N GLY A 54 -7.10 1.71 12.76
CA GLY A 54 -6.21 0.94 11.91
C GLY A 54 -6.05 1.48 10.49
N TYR A 55 -6.85 2.46 10.05
CA TYR A 55 -6.64 3.08 8.74
C TYR A 55 -5.41 3.98 8.75
N THR A 56 -4.84 4.15 7.56
CA THR A 56 -3.72 5.04 7.30
C THR A 56 -4.02 5.89 6.08
N LEU A 57 -3.53 7.13 6.10
CA LEU A 57 -3.46 7.97 4.92
C LEU A 57 -2.00 8.28 4.66
N PHE A 58 -1.53 7.89 3.48
CA PHE A 58 -0.22 8.27 3.00
C PHE A 58 -0.39 9.24 1.84
N VAL A 59 0.09 10.46 2.03
CA VAL A 59 -0.10 11.58 1.10
C VAL A 59 1.25 11.99 0.55
N ARG A 60 1.29 12.20 -0.77
CA ARG A 60 2.45 12.71 -1.51
C ARG A 60 2.06 14.03 -2.15
N TYR A 61 2.80 15.07 -1.80
CA TYR A 61 2.79 16.36 -2.48
C TYR A 61 4.05 16.47 -3.32
N TYR A 62 3.90 16.95 -4.54
CA TYR A 62 5.02 17.23 -5.43
C TYR A 62 4.73 18.49 -6.25
N LEU A 63 5.78 19.28 -6.49
CA LEU A 63 5.70 20.44 -7.38
C LEU A 63 5.24 19.99 -8.76
N SER A 64 4.16 20.60 -9.27
CA SER A 64 3.76 20.36 -10.64
C SER A 64 4.77 21.04 -11.58
N LEU A 65 5.37 20.24 -12.47
CA LEU A 65 6.27 20.74 -13.52
C LEU A 65 5.50 21.21 -14.76
N ASP A 66 4.17 21.10 -14.77
CA ASP A 66 3.31 21.53 -15.87
C ASP A 66 3.01 23.05 -15.72
N PRO A 67 3.49 23.90 -16.64
CA PRO A 67 3.28 25.34 -16.56
C PRO A 67 1.82 25.78 -16.74
N THR A 68 0.92 24.85 -17.12
CA THR A 68 -0.52 25.12 -17.18
C THR A 68 -1.24 24.86 -15.85
N GLU A 69 -0.58 24.22 -14.89
CA GLU A 69 -1.10 23.99 -13.55
C GLU A 69 -0.59 25.04 -12.56
N SER A 70 -1.52 25.59 -11.77
CA SER A 70 -1.24 26.64 -10.80
C SER A 70 -1.16 26.14 -9.36
N LYS A 71 -1.28 24.83 -9.13
CA LYS A 71 -1.30 24.22 -7.79
C LYS A 71 -0.45 22.95 -7.77
N ASP A 72 0.20 22.72 -6.63
CA ASP A 72 0.93 21.49 -6.34
C ASP A 72 0.06 20.26 -6.60
N SER A 73 0.66 19.19 -7.12
CA SER A 73 -0.03 17.93 -7.34
C SER A 73 -0.03 17.12 -6.05
N CYS A 74 -1.19 16.54 -5.74
CA CYS A 74 -1.42 15.73 -4.54
C CYS A 74 -1.94 14.36 -4.95
N GLU A 75 -1.35 13.32 -4.36
CA GLU A 75 -1.80 11.94 -4.47
C GLU A 75 -1.88 11.34 -3.06
N PHE A 76 -2.88 10.53 -2.79
CA PHE A 76 -2.97 9.80 -1.53
C PHE A 76 -3.28 8.32 -1.71
N THR A 77 -2.82 7.52 -0.76
CA THR A 77 -3.15 6.11 -0.62
C THR A 77 -3.91 5.93 0.70
N LEU A 78 -5.06 5.27 0.62
CA LEU A 78 -5.80 4.80 1.79
C LEU A 78 -5.37 3.38 2.10
N GLY A 79 -4.82 3.18 3.30
CA GLY A 79 -4.37 1.90 3.80
C GLY A 79 -5.15 1.43 5.03
N LEU A 80 -5.01 0.15 5.33
CA LEU A 80 -5.49 -0.55 6.51
C LEU A 80 -4.33 -1.35 7.07
N GLN A 81 -3.92 -1.03 8.29
CA GLN A 81 -2.87 -1.75 9.00
C GLN A 81 -3.28 -3.20 9.25
N THR A 82 -2.38 -4.12 8.95
CA THR A 82 -2.58 -5.56 9.18
C THR A 82 -1.41 -6.16 9.97
N ASP A 83 -1.61 -7.36 10.53
CA ASP A 83 -0.58 -8.06 11.31
C ASP A 83 0.35 -8.92 10.45
N MET A 84 0.19 -8.84 9.13
CA MET A 84 1.10 -9.43 8.15
C MET A 84 2.52 -8.89 8.33
N ARG A 85 3.50 -9.79 8.38
CA ARG A 85 4.91 -9.47 8.46
C ARG A 85 5.68 -10.35 7.51
N SER A 86 6.81 -9.83 7.05
CA SER A 86 7.70 -10.54 6.15
C SER A 86 9.15 -10.21 6.47
N ARG A 87 10.05 -11.18 6.41
CA ARG A 87 11.49 -10.90 6.49
C ARG A 87 11.98 -10.01 5.34
N ILE A 88 11.42 -10.22 4.15
CA ILE A 88 11.76 -9.49 2.93
C ILE A 88 10.63 -8.54 2.60
N ARG A 89 10.92 -7.25 2.49
CA ARG A 89 9.88 -6.29 2.11
C ARG A 89 9.33 -6.62 0.72
N TYR A 90 8.00 -6.65 0.59
CA TYR A 90 7.34 -6.82 -0.69
C TYR A 90 6.05 -6.00 -0.80
N ASP A 91 5.67 -5.73 -2.05
CA ASP A 91 4.38 -5.16 -2.48
C ASP A 91 3.74 -6.11 -3.50
N ILE A 92 2.49 -6.47 -3.30
CA ILE A 92 1.73 -7.35 -4.18
C ILE A 92 0.32 -6.82 -4.45
N HIS A 93 -0.05 -6.74 -5.73
CA HIS A 93 -1.37 -6.27 -6.15
C HIS A 93 -1.79 -6.85 -7.50
N TYR A 94 -3.08 -6.75 -7.80
CA TYR A 94 -3.61 -7.09 -9.12
C TYR A 94 -3.26 -5.98 -10.12
N ALA A 95 -2.80 -6.34 -11.31
CA ALA A 95 -2.55 -5.41 -12.41
C ALA A 95 -3.32 -5.86 -13.66
N GLY A 96 -4.05 -4.93 -14.27
CA GLY A 96 -4.74 -5.14 -15.55
C GLY A 96 -3.76 -5.20 -16.73
N TYR A 97 -4.05 -6.04 -17.72
CA TYR A 97 -3.38 -6.04 -19.02
C TYR A 97 -4.33 -5.52 -20.11
N ILE A 98 -3.78 -4.97 -21.19
CA ILE A 98 -4.51 -4.39 -22.33
C ILE A 98 -5.40 -5.43 -23.06
N HIS A 99 -5.27 -6.72 -22.77
CA HIS A 99 -6.01 -7.83 -23.39
C HIS A 99 -6.93 -8.61 -22.44
N GLY A 100 -7.38 -7.98 -21.34
CA GLY A 100 -8.45 -8.53 -20.48
C GLY A 100 -8.04 -9.65 -19.52
N GLN A 101 -6.82 -10.18 -19.61
CA GLN A 101 -6.23 -11.06 -18.60
C GLN A 101 -5.37 -10.25 -17.65
N GLY A 102 -5.79 -10.09 -16.39
CA GLY A 102 -4.93 -9.49 -15.38
C GLY A 102 -3.92 -10.48 -14.80
N TYR A 103 -2.89 -9.93 -14.19
CA TYR A 103 -1.81 -10.69 -13.55
C TYR A 103 -1.50 -10.10 -12.18
N ILE A 104 -0.71 -10.84 -11.40
CA ILE A 104 -0.24 -10.39 -10.09
C ILE A 104 1.08 -9.67 -10.30
N ARG A 105 1.09 -8.39 -9.96
CA ARG A 105 2.33 -7.64 -9.84
C ARG A 105 2.86 -7.84 -8.43
N LEU A 106 4.09 -8.32 -8.34
CA LEU A 106 4.83 -8.48 -7.09
C LEU A 106 6.17 -7.77 -7.26
N ARG A 107 6.50 -6.92 -6.29
CA ARG A 107 7.82 -6.32 -6.13
C ARG A 107 8.38 -6.76 -4.79
N VAL A 108 9.64 -7.17 -4.78
CA VAL A 108 10.38 -7.45 -3.55
C VAL A 108 11.52 -6.45 -3.44
N GLN A 109 11.98 -6.18 -2.23
CA GLN A 109 13.16 -5.36 -2.00
C GLN A 109 14.37 -5.94 -2.73
N GLU A 110 15.10 -5.08 -3.45
CA GLU A 110 16.33 -5.46 -4.13
C GLU A 110 17.45 -5.77 -3.14
N MET A 111 18.14 -6.87 -3.38
CA MET A 111 19.29 -7.30 -2.58
C MET A 111 20.59 -6.86 -3.24
N LYS A 112 21.53 -6.36 -2.42
CA LYS A 112 22.88 -6.01 -2.92
C LYS A 112 23.65 -7.25 -3.38
N ASN A 113 23.42 -8.40 -2.75
CA ASN A 113 24.06 -9.66 -3.10
C ASN A 113 23.30 -10.33 -4.26
N ARG A 114 23.99 -10.57 -5.36
CA ARG A 114 23.41 -11.18 -6.57
C ARG A 114 22.86 -12.60 -6.32
N MET A 115 23.50 -13.39 -5.46
CA MET A 115 22.98 -14.72 -5.12
C MET A 115 21.69 -14.65 -4.31
N GLN A 116 21.58 -13.70 -3.36
CA GLN A 116 20.32 -13.45 -2.64
C GLN A 116 19.21 -13.04 -3.62
N GLN A 117 19.53 -12.11 -4.53
CA GLN A 117 18.57 -11.65 -5.53
C GLN A 117 18.07 -12.81 -6.42
N MET A 118 18.98 -13.67 -6.88
CA MET A 118 18.60 -14.87 -7.66
C MET A 118 17.69 -15.81 -6.87
N VAL A 119 17.99 -16.06 -5.58
CA VAL A 119 17.12 -16.88 -4.72
C VAL A 119 15.73 -16.26 -4.57
N LEU A 120 15.64 -14.95 -4.39
CA LEU A 120 14.35 -14.27 -4.34
C LEU A 120 13.58 -14.43 -5.65
N GLU A 121 14.25 -14.25 -6.79
CA GLU A 121 13.64 -14.32 -8.11
C GLU A 121 13.19 -15.74 -8.51
N GLU A 122 14.01 -16.75 -8.22
CA GLU A 122 13.77 -18.14 -8.63
C GLU A 122 12.87 -18.91 -7.66
N PHE A 123 12.85 -18.53 -6.37
CA PHE A 123 12.12 -19.27 -5.34
C PHE A 123 11.07 -18.44 -4.61
N TYR A 124 11.47 -17.34 -3.97
CA TYR A 124 10.58 -16.60 -3.07
C TYR A 124 9.42 -15.92 -3.81
N ILE A 125 9.71 -15.23 -4.91
CA ILE A 125 8.71 -14.53 -5.74
C ILE A 125 7.67 -15.51 -6.29
N PRO A 126 8.04 -16.66 -6.90
CA PRO A 126 7.06 -17.66 -7.34
C PRO A 126 6.20 -18.22 -6.22
N ALA A 127 6.79 -18.58 -5.07
CA ALA A 127 6.06 -19.13 -3.94
C ALA A 127 5.08 -18.11 -3.34
N LEU A 128 5.52 -16.87 -3.14
CA LEU A 128 4.69 -15.79 -2.67
C LEU A 128 3.51 -15.51 -3.62
N LYS A 129 3.77 -15.50 -4.93
CA LYS A 129 2.70 -15.40 -5.94
C LYS A 129 1.72 -16.55 -5.84
N ALA A 130 2.17 -17.79 -5.62
CA ALA A 130 1.28 -18.94 -5.51
C ALA A 130 0.31 -18.80 -4.33
N ILE A 131 0.80 -18.32 -3.18
CA ILE A 131 -0.01 -18.09 -1.98
C ILE A 131 -1.02 -16.96 -2.19
N TYR A 132 -0.58 -15.83 -2.74
CA TYR A 132 -1.45 -14.66 -2.92
C TYR A 132 -2.40 -14.77 -4.12
N LYS A 133 -2.07 -15.58 -5.13
CA LYS A 133 -2.88 -15.71 -6.35
C LYS A 133 -4.35 -16.00 -6.12
N PRO A 134 -4.76 -16.99 -5.32
CA PRO A 134 -6.19 -17.24 -5.08
C PRO A 134 -6.91 -16.05 -4.45
N ILE A 135 -6.21 -15.17 -3.73
CA ILE A 135 -6.78 -14.01 -3.05
C ILE A 135 -6.80 -12.80 -3.99
N ILE A 136 -5.64 -12.32 -4.43
CA ILE A 136 -5.46 -11.03 -5.11
C ILE A 136 -6.24 -10.96 -6.44
N ILE A 137 -6.45 -12.07 -7.14
CA ILE A 137 -7.24 -12.10 -8.38
C ILE A 137 -8.73 -11.75 -8.16
N GLN A 138 -9.23 -11.94 -6.94
CA GLN A 138 -10.57 -11.53 -6.52
C GLN A 138 -10.63 -10.03 -6.18
N PHE A 139 -9.47 -9.40 -5.96
CA PHE A 139 -9.31 -7.99 -5.60
C PHE A 139 -8.88 -7.12 -6.78
N LYS A 140 -9.62 -7.25 -7.88
CA LYS A 140 -9.58 -6.27 -8.97
C LYS A 140 -10.06 -4.91 -8.44
N GLY A 141 -9.52 -3.85 -9.03
CA GLY A 141 -9.99 -2.49 -8.79
C GLY A 141 -11.46 -2.30 -9.15
N LEU A 142 -12.03 -1.20 -8.68
CA LEU A 142 -13.39 -0.76 -8.98
C LEU A 142 -13.49 -0.17 -10.40
N TYR A 143 -12.37 0.29 -10.94
CA TYR A 143 -12.17 0.85 -12.26
C TYR A 143 -11.08 0.08 -13.03
N SER A 144 -10.63 0.61 -14.16
CA SER A 144 -9.73 -0.09 -15.07
C SER A 144 -8.27 -0.07 -14.62
N ARG A 145 -7.87 0.98 -13.89
CA ARG A 145 -6.47 1.25 -13.51
C ARG A 145 -6.19 1.20 -12.02
N ASP A 146 -7.21 1.09 -11.19
CA ASP A 146 -7.07 0.91 -9.74
C ASP A 146 -6.91 -0.56 -9.36
N PHE A 147 -6.58 -0.77 -8.10
CA PHE A 147 -6.30 -2.08 -7.54
C PHE A 147 -6.31 -2.00 -6.02
N PHE A 148 -6.38 -3.16 -5.38
CA PHE A 148 -6.05 -3.33 -3.98
C PHE A 148 -4.75 -4.12 -3.88
N GLY A 149 -3.91 -3.76 -2.92
CA GLY A 149 -2.59 -4.33 -2.73
C GLY A 149 -2.28 -4.63 -1.27
N VAL A 150 -1.19 -5.36 -1.07
CA VAL A 150 -0.64 -5.70 0.24
C VAL A 150 0.84 -5.36 0.21
N GLU A 151 1.28 -4.59 1.19
CA GLU A 151 2.68 -4.36 1.49
C GLU A 151 3.00 -5.03 2.83
N ALA A 152 4.14 -5.73 2.90
CA ALA A 152 4.62 -6.31 4.14
C ALA A 152 6.14 -6.22 4.24
N ASP A 153 6.64 -5.92 5.43
CA ASP A 153 8.04 -5.99 5.83
C ASP A 153 8.16 -6.52 7.27
N SER A 154 9.35 -6.41 7.87
CA SER A 154 9.65 -7.01 9.17
C SER A 154 8.95 -6.32 10.34
N VAL A 155 8.50 -5.07 10.15
CA VAL A 155 7.91 -4.21 11.19
C VAL A 155 6.51 -3.72 10.84
N HIS A 156 6.12 -3.76 9.57
CA HIS A 156 4.92 -3.15 9.04
C HIS A 156 4.21 -4.08 8.05
N GLY A 157 2.89 -4.11 8.14
CA GLY A 157 2.00 -4.72 7.16
C GLY A 157 0.83 -3.79 6.90
N GLU A 158 0.51 -3.59 5.63
CA GLU A 158 -0.57 -2.72 5.20
C GLU A 158 -1.28 -3.30 3.97
N ILE A 159 -2.59 -3.20 3.99
CA ILE A 159 -3.44 -3.45 2.82
C ILE A 159 -3.88 -2.09 2.32
N PHE A 160 -3.78 -1.83 1.03
CA PHE A 160 -4.02 -0.48 0.52
C PHE A 160 -4.80 -0.48 -0.79
N TYR A 161 -5.43 0.65 -1.05
CA TYR A 161 -6.07 0.95 -2.33
C TYR A 161 -5.16 1.79 -3.21
N ALA A 162 -5.27 1.64 -4.52
CA ALA A 162 -4.45 2.34 -5.49
C ALA A 162 -4.37 3.86 -5.21
N PRO A 163 -3.23 4.51 -5.48
CA PRO A 163 -3.05 5.93 -5.17
C PRO A 163 -4.01 6.81 -5.96
N VAL A 164 -4.75 7.68 -5.26
CA VAL A 164 -5.79 8.56 -5.81
C VAL A 164 -5.25 9.98 -5.99
N SER A 165 -5.43 10.53 -7.19
CA SER A 165 -5.11 11.92 -7.52
C SER A 165 -6.26 12.62 -8.25
N CYS A 166 -6.21 13.94 -8.39
CA CYS A 166 -7.26 14.72 -9.05
C CYS A 166 -7.51 14.31 -10.52
N ARG A 167 -6.49 13.76 -11.18
CA ARG A 167 -6.51 13.29 -12.58
C ARG A 167 -6.96 11.83 -12.73
N SER A 168 -7.07 11.11 -11.62
CA SER A 168 -7.39 9.69 -11.64
C SER A 168 -8.88 9.41 -11.77
N GLU A 169 -9.24 8.27 -12.41
CA GLU A 169 -10.64 7.81 -12.49
C GLU A 169 -11.17 7.32 -11.14
N HIS A 170 -10.29 6.76 -10.30
CA HIS A 170 -10.66 6.18 -9.01
C HIS A 170 -10.97 7.21 -7.92
N LYS A 171 -10.85 8.52 -8.18
CA LYS A 171 -11.43 9.54 -7.29
C LYS A 171 -12.95 9.41 -7.16
N GLU A 172 -13.62 8.87 -8.18
CA GLU A 172 -15.06 8.61 -8.19
C GLU A 172 -15.45 7.36 -7.39
N ALA A 173 -14.49 6.59 -6.87
CA ALA A 173 -14.77 5.44 -6.01
C ALA A 173 -15.45 5.88 -4.72
N ARG A 174 -16.49 5.15 -4.30
CA ARG A 174 -17.14 5.37 -3.00
C ARG A 174 -16.24 4.89 -1.87
N ILE A 175 -16.07 5.73 -0.84
CA ILE A 175 -15.23 5.40 0.31
C ILE A 175 -15.72 4.11 0.98
N GLY A 176 -17.03 3.94 1.14
CA GLY A 176 -17.62 2.75 1.74
C GLY A 176 -17.30 1.45 0.99
N GLU A 177 -17.21 1.50 -0.34
CA GLU A 177 -16.84 0.35 -1.17
C GLU A 177 -15.36 0.03 -1.02
N VAL A 178 -14.48 1.04 -1.09
CA VAL A 178 -13.04 0.88 -0.88
C VAL A 178 -12.76 0.31 0.51
N VAL A 179 -13.36 0.89 1.55
CA VAL A 179 -13.25 0.43 2.93
C VAL A 179 -13.76 -1.00 3.08
N GLY A 180 -14.92 -1.33 2.52
CA GLY A 180 -15.48 -2.69 2.56
C GLY A 180 -14.51 -3.72 1.98
N ARG A 181 -13.90 -3.40 0.83
CA ARG A 181 -12.93 -4.25 0.13
C ARG A 181 -11.60 -4.39 0.88
N LEU A 182 -11.11 -3.33 1.52
CA LEU A 182 -9.92 -3.40 2.39
C LEU A 182 -10.14 -4.38 3.56
N ASN A 183 -11.29 -4.29 4.22
CA ASN A 183 -11.62 -5.21 5.32
C ASN A 183 -11.86 -6.64 4.83
N GLU A 184 -12.50 -6.83 3.68
CA GLU A 184 -12.68 -8.16 3.08
C GLU A 184 -11.33 -8.82 2.79
N LEU A 185 -10.37 -8.07 2.23
CA LEU A 185 -9.02 -8.56 1.98
C LEU A 185 -8.29 -8.91 3.28
N ASP A 186 -8.40 -8.07 4.31
CA ASP A 186 -7.80 -8.33 5.62
C ASP A 186 -8.34 -9.62 6.26
N LEU A 187 -9.66 -9.86 6.17
CA LEU A 187 -10.27 -11.10 6.67
C LEU A 187 -9.75 -12.34 5.95
N LEU A 188 -9.55 -12.27 4.63
CA LEU A 188 -9.01 -13.38 3.85
C LEU A 188 -7.54 -13.65 4.16
N LEU A 189 -6.73 -12.60 4.33
CA LEU A 189 -5.32 -12.75 4.71
C LEU A 189 -5.15 -13.28 6.14
N LYS A 190 -6.15 -13.06 7.00
CA LYS A 190 -6.20 -13.63 8.36
C LYS A 190 -6.61 -15.10 8.41
N GLN A 191 -6.95 -15.73 7.29
CA GLN A 191 -7.22 -17.17 7.27
C GLN A 191 -6.00 -17.97 7.74
N PRO A 192 -6.16 -18.96 8.64
CA PRO A 192 -5.04 -19.70 9.22
C PRO A 192 -4.10 -20.33 8.18
N GLN A 193 -4.66 -20.85 7.09
CA GLN A 193 -3.86 -21.44 6.01
C GLN A 193 -2.93 -20.41 5.36
N ILE A 194 -3.43 -19.22 5.04
CA ILE A 194 -2.65 -18.16 4.40
C ILE A 194 -1.53 -17.68 5.32
N LYS A 195 -1.85 -17.47 6.60
CA LYS A 195 -0.85 -17.11 7.61
C LYS A 195 0.22 -18.18 7.77
N HIS A 196 -0.19 -19.45 7.76
CA HIS A 196 0.72 -20.58 7.86
C HIS A 196 1.65 -20.64 6.64
N ASP A 197 1.11 -20.59 5.42
CA ASP A 197 1.88 -20.68 4.18
C ASP A 197 2.90 -19.54 4.07
N LEU A 198 2.53 -18.33 4.46
CA LEU A 198 3.43 -17.17 4.45
C LEU A 198 4.53 -17.29 5.52
N ALA A 199 4.18 -17.75 6.72
CA ALA A 199 5.17 -18.00 7.77
C ALA A 199 6.12 -19.15 7.42
N GLU A 200 5.62 -20.20 6.76
CA GLU A 200 6.43 -21.31 6.28
C GLU A 200 7.42 -20.83 5.21
N LEU A 201 6.97 -20.03 4.25
CA LEU A 201 7.84 -19.47 3.22
C LEU A 201 8.97 -18.62 3.83
N ASP A 202 8.67 -17.79 4.82
CA ASP A 202 9.66 -16.99 5.54
C ASP A 202 10.61 -17.87 6.39
N LEU A 203 10.13 -18.98 6.95
CA LEU A 203 10.97 -19.95 7.64
C LEU A 203 11.92 -20.65 6.67
N GLN A 204 11.44 -21.07 5.50
CA GLN A 204 12.26 -21.70 4.48
C GLN A 204 13.40 -20.79 4.01
N LEU A 205 13.13 -19.48 3.87
CA LEU A 205 14.19 -18.49 3.61
C LEU A 205 15.27 -18.49 4.70
N SER A 206 14.89 -18.62 5.96
CA SER A 206 15.84 -18.59 7.10
C SER A 206 16.72 -19.83 7.21
N LEU A 207 16.33 -20.94 6.57
CA LEU A 207 17.09 -22.20 6.56
C LEU A 207 18.16 -22.23 5.47
N LEU A 208 18.19 -21.23 4.59
CA LEU A 208 19.20 -21.13 3.55
C LEU A 208 20.58 -20.82 4.16
N PRO A 209 21.68 -21.30 3.54
CA PRO A 209 23.02 -21.17 4.10
C PRO A 209 23.40 -19.72 4.42
N SER A 210 24.22 -19.51 5.45
CA SER A 210 24.73 -18.18 5.83
C SER A 210 25.56 -17.49 4.74
N THR A 211 26.14 -18.27 3.81
CA THR A 211 26.80 -17.75 2.60
C THR A 211 25.82 -17.04 1.65
N VAL A 212 24.53 -17.34 1.77
CA VAL A 212 23.44 -16.67 1.07
C VAL A 212 22.89 -15.52 1.92
N TRP A 213 22.77 -15.61 3.24
CA TRP A 213 22.06 -14.61 4.08
C TRP A 213 22.88 -13.92 5.18
N SER A 214 24.11 -13.49 4.91
CA SER A 214 25.02 -12.96 5.94
C SER A 214 24.55 -11.66 6.63
N ASP A 215 23.60 -10.92 6.06
CA ASP A 215 23.32 -9.51 6.41
C ASP A 215 21.85 -9.20 6.76
N LEU A 216 21.03 -10.20 7.09
CA LEU A 216 19.64 -9.99 7.57
C LEU A 216 19.54 -9.97 9.10
#